data_AF-A0A3B0X8A4-F1
#
_entry.id   AF-A0A3B0X8A4-F1
#
_cell.length_a   1.000
_cell.length_b   1.000
_cell.length_c   1.000
_cell.angle_alpha   90.00
_cell.angle_beta   90.00
_cell.angle_gamma   90.00
#
_symmetry.space_group_name_H-M   'P 1'
#
loop_
_entity.id
_entity.type
_entity.pdbx_description
1 polymer ?
#
loop_
_entity_poly.entity_id
_entity_poly.type
_entity_poly.pdbx_seq_one_letter_code
_entity_poly.pdbx_strand_id
1 'polypeptide(L)'
;MALKRGSAISDSAFVNSMAEEIENAFQTEWNALKDTPLPAGTAVEQDRKILFAAISQGVLNYLHRQKTDIPTTVNSGVDHKHTLDFDIE
;
A
#
# COMPACT_ATOMS: atom_id res chain seq x y z
N MET A 1 7.17 8.03 -3.43
CA MET A 1 8.38 7.54 -2.73
C MET A 1 8.02 6.19 -2.11
N ALA A 2 8.87 5.16 -2.22
CA ALA A 2 8.58 3.84 -1.65
C ALA A 2 9.12 3.75 -0.20
N LEU A 3 8.35 3.09 0.68
CA LEU A 3 8.74 2.85 2.07
C LEU A 3 9.82 1.76 2.12
N LYS A 4 11.07 2.15 2.38
CA LYS A 4 12.21 1.24 2.52
C LYS A 4 12.06 0.32 3.74
N ARG A 5 12.39 -0.97 3.57
CA ARG A 5 12.37 -1.96 4.66
C ARG A 5 13.27 -1.55 5.83
N GLY A 6 12.75 -1.67 7.05
CA GLY A 6 13.52 -1.45 8.30
C GLY A 6 13.90 -0.01 8.59
N SER A 7 13.51 0.95 7.76
CA SER A 7 13.61 2.37 8.09
C SER A 7 12.45 2.75 9.02
N ALA A 8 12.72 3.57 10.04
CA ALA A 8 11.66 4.27 10.74
C ALA A 8 10.78 4.96 9.68
N ILE A 9 9.46 4.78 9.75
CA ILE A 9 8.54 5.43 8.84
C ILE A 9 8.68 6.92 9.10
N SER A 10 9.46 7.60 8.27
CA SER A 10 9.49 9.05 8.27
C SER A 10 8.15 9.52 7.71
N ASP A 11 7.61 10.62 8.25
CA ASP A 11 6.37 11.19 7.71
C ASP A 11 6.48 11.46 6.20
N SER A 12 7.67 11.83 5.71
CA SER A 12 7.94 12.01 4.29
C SER A 12 7.84 10.73 3.44
N ALA A 13 8.11 9.56 4.00
CA ALA A 13 7.99 8.29 3.30
C ALA A 13 6.55 7.75 3.35
N PHE A 14 5.75 8.21 4.31
CA PHE A 14 4.33 7.89 4.41
C PHE A 14 3.51 8.67 3.38
N VAL A 15 3.80 9.95 3.17
CA VAL A 15 3.11 10.80 2.19
C VAL A 15 3.28 10.29 0.75
N ASN A 16 2.18 10.26 0.00
CA ASN A 16 2.03 9.67 -1.33
C ASN A 16 2.46 8.19 -1.40
N SER A 17 2.20 7.43 -0.34
CA SER A 17 2.48 5.99 -0.29
C SER A 17 1.19 5.17 -0.26
N MET A 18 1.28 3.90 -0.65
CA MET A 18 0.17 2.95 -0.48
C MET A 18 -0.31 2.87 0.98
N ALA A 19 0.56 3.12 1.96
CA ALA A 19 0.18 3.11 3.37
C ALA A 19 -0.72 4.30 3.73
N GLU A 20 -0.50 5.46 3.12
CA GLU A 20 -1.37 6.63 3.26
C GLU A 20 -2.72 6.40 2.58
N GLU A 21 -2.74 5.78 1.40
CA GLU A 21 -4.01 5.42 0.74
C GLU A 21 -4.84 4.45 1.59
N ILE A 22 -4.19 3.46 2.23
CA ILE A 22 -4.84 2.53 3.16
C ILE A 22 -5.36 3.28 4.40
N GLU A 23 -4.60 4.23 4.95
CA GLU A 23 -5.02 5.06 6.08
C GLU A 23 -6.27 5.89 5.74
N ASN A 24 -6.28 6.55 4.58
CA ASN A 24 -7.41 7.35 4.11
C ASN A 24 -8.68 6.50 3.92
N ALA A 25 -8.52 5.31 3.32
CA ALA A 25 -9.61 4.34 3.19
C ALA A 25 -10.11 3.87 4.56
N PHE A 26 -9.21 3.53 5.47
CA PHE A 26 -9.56 3.09 6.82
C PHE A 26 -10.29 4.18 7.61
N GLN A 27 -9.87 5.44 7.51
CA GLN A 27 -10.55 6.57 8.13
C GLN A 27 -11.99 6.71 7.60
N THR A 28 -12.19 6.53 6.30
CA THR A 28 -13.52 6.60 5.67
C THR A 28 -14.46 5.53 6.24
N GLU A 29 -14.00 4.28 6.28
CA GLU A 29 -14.76 3.15 6.83
C GLU A 29 -15.02 3.30 8.34
N TRP A 30 -14.02 3.76 9.09
CA TRP A 30 -14.16 4.00 10.53
C TRP A 30 -15.27 5.00 10.82
N ASN A 31 -15.24 6.15 10.14
CA ASN A 31 -16.23 7.20 10.32
C ASN A 31 -17.63 6.70 9.94
N ALA A 32 -17.76 5.94 8.86
CA ALA A 32 -19.03 5.38 8.41
C ALA A 32 -19.63 4.37 9.41
N LEU A 33 -18.79 3.62 10.13
CA LEU A 33 -19.24 2.58 11.06
C LEU A 33 -19.43 3.08 12.49
N LYS A 34 -18.63 4.06 12.92
CA LYS A 34 -18.52 4.48 14.32
C LYS A 34 -19.09 5.86 14.60
N ASP A 35 -19.47 6.62 13.56
CA ASP A 35 -19.93 8.02 13.66
C ASP A 35 -19.02 8.90 14.54
N THR A 36 -17.74 8.53 14.63
CA THR A 36 -16.74 9.19 15.46
C THR A 36 -15.44 9.29 14.69
N PRO A 37 -14.65 10.37 14.89
CA PRO A 37 -13.36 10.48 14.24
C PRO A 37 -12.45 9.30 14.60
N LEU A 38 -11.63 8.90 13.62
CA LEU A 38 -10.58 7.93 13.87
C LEU A 38 -9.67 8.43 15.02
N PRO A 39 -9.34 7.57 16.02
CA PRO A 39 -8.48 7.97 17.11
C PRO A 39 -7.13 8.50 16.60
N ALA A 40 -6.87 9.76 16.95
CA ALA A 40 -5.63 10.46 16.68
C ALA A 40 -4.82 10.62 17.97
N GLY A 41 -3.50 10.60 17.86
CA GLY A 41 -2.57 10.63 18.99
C GLY A 41 -1.27 9.91 18.65
N THR A 42 -0.15 10.37 19.20
CA THR A 42 1.20 9.98 18.75
C THR A 42 1.43 8.47 18.72
N ALA A 43 1.01 7.73 19.75
CA ALA A 43 1.22 6.29 19.81
C ALA A 43 0.28 5.51 18.87
N VAL A 44 -1.03 5.73 18.97
CA VAL A 44 -2.03 4.96 18.19
C VAL A 44 -1.95 5.24 16.69
N GLU A 45 -1.65 6.49 16.32
CA GLU A 45 -1.43 6.87 14.92
C GLU A 45 -0.13 6.23 14.39
N GLN A 46 0.96 6.23 15.17
CA GLN A 46 2.22 5.59 14.75
C GLN A 46 2.06 4.08 14.58
N ASP A 47 1.41 3.39 15.51
CA ASP A 47 1.20 1.93 15.43
C ASP A 47 0.38 1.57 14.18
N ARG A 48 -0.63 2.38 13.86
CA ARG A 48 -1.44 2.20 12.66
C ARG A 48 -0.66 2.48 11.37
N LYS A 49 0.13 3.55 11.32
CA LYS A 49 1.06 3.84 10.22
C LYS A 49 2.03 2.67 9.99
N ILE A 50 2.57 2.09 11.07
CA ILE A 50 3.44 0.90 11.02
C ILE A 50 2.71 -0.30 10.43
N LEU A 51 1.49 -0.58 10.89
CA LEU A 51 0.67 -1.67 10.36
C LEU A 51 0.40 -1.51 8.87
N PHE A 52 0.00 -0.32 8.42
CA PHE A 52 -0.34 -0.07 7.02
C PHE A 52 0.89 -0.07 6.10
N ALA A 53 2.04 0.38 6.58
CA ALA A 53 3.31 0.20 5.88
C ALA A 53 3.69 -1.27 5.74
N ALA A 54 3.53 -2.07 6.79
CA ALA A 54 3.81 -3.51 6.76
C ALA A 54 2.89 -4.25 5.77
N ILE A 55 1.59 -3.91 5.75
CA ILE A 55 0.62 -4.43 4.78
C ILE A 55 1.05 -4.05 3.36
N SER A 56 1.35 -2.77 3.11
CA SER A 56 1.79 -2.27 1.80
C SER A 56 3.04 -3.00 1.31
N GLN A 57 4.05 -3.15 2.17
CA GLN A 57 5.26 -3.92 1.85
C GLN A 57 4.95 -5.40 1.58
N GLY A 58 4.06 -6.01 2.37
CA GLY A 58 3.63 -7.39 2.16
C GLY A 58 2.97 -7.60 0.79
N VAL A 59 2.04 -6.72 0.43
CA VAL A 59 1.34 -6.73 -0.87
C VAL A 59 2.33 -6.57 -2.02
N LEU A 60 3.17 -5.54 -1.99
CA LEU A 60 4.14 -5.29 -3.06
C LEU A 60 5.11 -6.47 -3.21
N ASN A 61 5.63 -7.00 -2.11
CA ASN A 61 6.52 -8.17 -2.14
C ASN A 61 5.81 -9.44 -2.65
N TYR A 62 4.53 -9.60 -2.37
CA TYR A 62 3.75 -10.71 -2.92
C TYR A 62 3.61 -10.55 -4.45
N LEU A 63 3.15 -9.38 -4.91
CA LEU A 63 2.98 -9.10 -6.33
C LEU A 63 4.30 -9.22 -7.10
N HIS A 64 5.40 -8.74 -6.51
CA HIS A 64 6.73 -8.86 -7.10
C HIS A 64 7.19 -10.32 -7.24
N ARG A 65 6.92 -11.17 -6.24
CA ARG A 65 7.25 -12.60 -6.30
C ARG A 65 6.38 -13.36 -7.29
N GLN A 66 5.15 -12.92 -7.48
CA GLN A 66 4.15 -13.56 -8.34
C GLN A 66 3.95 -12.83 -9.68
N LYS A 67 4.91 -12.02 -10.14
CA LYS A 67 4.81 -11.23 -11.38
C LYS A 67 4.38 -12.07 -12.59
N THR A 68 4.85 -13.31 -12.68
CA THR A 68 4.52 -14.26 -13.76
C THR A 68 3.06 -14.70 -13.74
N ASP A 69 2.42 -14.63 -12.58
CA ASP A 69 1.07 -15.12 -12.33
C ASP A 69 0.04 -13.99 -12.37
N ILE A 70 0.47 -12.74 -12.54
CA ILE A 70 -0.38 -11.58 -12.74
C ILE A 70 -0.55 -11.39 -14.26
N PRO A 71 -1.65 -11.89 -14.87
CA PRO A 71 -1.89 -11.69 -16.29
C PRO A 71 -2.08 -10.20 -16.56
N THR A 72 -1.28 -9.63 -17.47
CA THR A 72 -1.55 -8.31 -18.02
C THR A 72 -1.94 -8.41 -19.49
N THR A 73 -3.03 -7.74 -19.83
CA THR A 73 -3.53 -7.62 -21.19
C THR A 73 -3.37 -6.18 -21.65
N VAL A 74 -2.68 -5.98 -22.77
CA VAL A 74 -2.82 -4.76 -23.57
C VAL A 74 -3.91 -5.05 -24.59
N ASN A 75 -4.93 -4.20 -24.68
CA ASN A 75 -6.03 -4.35 -25.62
C ASN A 75 -5.57 -3.98 -27.04
N SER A 76 -4.72 -4.81 -27.63
CA SER A 76 -4.27 -4.72 -29.02
C SER A 76 -4.56 -6.10 -29.62
N GLY A 77 -5.39 -6.16 -30.67
CA GLY A 77 -6.09 -7.37 -31.14
C GLY A 77 -5.24 -8.50 -31.74
N VAL A 78 -4.08 -8.80 -31.16
CA VAL A 78 -3.23 -9.94 -31.48
C VAL A 78 -2.82 -10.60 -30.15
N ASP A 79 -2.91 -11.94 -30.10
CA ASP A 79 -2.81 -12.78 -28.91
C ASP A 79 -1.39 -12.77 -28.30
N HIS A 80 -1.02 -11.66 -27.64
CA HIS A 80 0.28 -11.46 -27.00
C HIS A 80 0.09 -11.25 -25.50
N LYS A 81 0.71 -12.12 -24.69
CA LYS A 81 0.76 -11.95 -23.23
C LYS A 81 1.87 -10.97 -22.87
N HIS A 82 1.53 -10.00 -22.03
CA HIS A 82 2.50 -9.14 -21.36
C HIS A 82 2.68 -9.62 -19.91
N THR A 83 3.90 -9.46 -19.39
CA THR A 83 4.21 -9.68 -17.97
C THR A 83 4.50 -8.33 -17.33
N LEU A 84 3.96 -8.11 -16.12
CA LEU A 84 4.29 -6.94 -15.31
C LEU A 84 5.75 -7.01 -14.88
N ASP A 85 6.50 -5.94 -15.12
CA ASP A 85 7.86 -5.78 -14.60
C ASP A 85 7.99 -4.47 -13.82
N PHE A 86 8.40 -4.58 -12.57
CA PHE A 86 8.61 -3.46 -11.64
C PHE A 86 9.51 -3.89 -10.49
N ASP A 87 10.44 -3.04 -10.05
CA ASP A 87 11.32 -3.36 -8.92
C ASP A 87 10.83 -2.71 -7.61
N ILE A 88 11.27 -3.27 -6.48
CA ILE A 88 11.03 -2.72 -5.14
C ILE A 88 12.39 -2.27 -4.58
N GLU A 89 12.52 -0.99 -4.21
CA GLU A 89 13.71 -0.38 -3.59
C GLU A 89 13.82 -0.59 -2.07
#